data_AF-A0A1J4VIQ1-F1
#
_entry.id   AF-A0A1J4VIQ1-F1
#
_cell.length_a   1.000
_cell.length_b   1.000
_cell.length_c   1.000
_cell.angle_alpha   90.00
_cell.angle_beta   90.00
_cell.angle_gamma   90.00
#
_symmetry.space_group_name_H-M   'P 1'
#
loop_
_entity.id
_entity.type
_entity.pdbx_description
1 polymer ?
#
loop_
_entity_poly.entity_id
_entity_poly.type
_entity_poly.pdbx_seq_one_letter_code
_entity_poly.pdbx_strand_id
1 'polypeptide(L)'
;MKRILIAGLLIIFISINALAYNRGAGVTVGSTLLRGQVGAAPAALGGAYTAFAEGPLSLRYNPAGLADETRKKLFLQYNAHILDIDRSDIALTVPLNYGAFGISFSLIDYGDITRTTTINKNGIGIFSPKDYFLKIGYGRQVSERMQFGGTIGVYTLELDQDARAEGITADFGLKYNSPIDNLILGAGIKNIGTKARFYFEREELPLLFVLGLAYKPIPQLLLLVDGELIDGEGSVIHAGAEYTVAKRLKFRVGYNGENETDNGLTAGAGFATDDLSLDYAYIPFGEFGNSHQISLEVKFGKPVERKAKVIERRVERIETLERKPEPLTDTEQVIQTPIETTTAPEEEKIDIQSMKDKSVQEFSSGRFESALRLFIELETLTPTDYDLKYNIATAYYSMKHYEEALNEYGKYLELVPSDDEAWLYKGYSEYHLNRINSAKHSWRRALEINPDNEYARAALSQTTNE
;
A
#
# COMPACT_ATOMS: atom_id res chain seq x y z
N MET A 1 -11.09 20.01 -31.32
CA MET A 1 -10.35 20.30 -30.06
C MET A 1 -10.04 19.03 -29.25
N LYS A 2 -11.01 18.20 -28.84
CA LYS A 2 -10.76 16.98 -28.02
C LYS A 2 -9.66 16.04 -28.57
N ARG A 3 -9.65 15.73 -29.87
CA ARG A 3 -8.63 14.86 -30.51
C ARG A 3 -7.22 15.48 -30.53
N ILE A 4 -7.13 16.81 -30.66
CA ILE A 4 -5.86 17.56 -30.64
C ILE A 4 -5.33 17.64 -29.21
N LEU A 5 -6.20 17.77 -28.22
CA LEU A 5 -5.83 17.75 -26.80
C LEU A 5 -5.32 16.37 -26.36
N ILE A 6 -5.93 15.29 -26.85
CA ILE A 6 -5.48 13.90 -26.58
C ILE A 6 -4.14 13.61 -27.26
N ALA A 7 -3.99 13.99 -28.54
CA ALA A 7 -2.71 13.88 -29.23
C ALA A 7 -1.64 14.73 -28.53
N GLY A 8 -2.00 15.93 -28.06
CA GLY A 8 -1.13 16.79 -27.26
C GLY A 8 -0.73 16.15 -25.93
N LEU A 9 -1.66 15.52 -25.19
CA LEU A 9 -1.38 14.82 -23.93
C LEU A 9 -0.48 13.60 -24.16
N LEU A 10 -0.73 12.82 -25.22
CA LEU A 10 0.13 11.69 -25.62
C LEU A 10 1.54 12.18 -25.99
N ILE A 11 1.65 13.25 -26.77
CA ILE A 11 2.95 13.84 -27.16
C ILE A 11 3.68 14.41 -25.95
N ILE A 12 2.98 15.11 -25.04
CA ILE A 12 3.55 15.64 -23.79
C ILE A 12 4.01 14.50 -22.89
N PHE A 13 3.21 13.44 -22.75
CA PHE A 13 3.56 12.26 -21.96
C PHE A 13 4.81 11.55 -22.53
N ILE A 14 4.89 11.39 -23.85
CA ILE A 14 6.07 10.83 -24.53
C ILE A 14 7.27 11.77 -24.37
N SER A 15 7.07 13.09 -24.43
CA SER A 15 8.14 14.10 -24.38
C SER A 15 8.72 14.30 -22.97
N ILE A 16 7.89 14.25 -21.91
CA ILE A 16 8.35 14.30 -20.52
C ILE A 16 9.26 13.10 -20.20
N ASN A 17 9.00 11.94 -20.81
CA ASN A 17 9.79 10.73 -20.59
C ASN A 17 11.00 10.59 -21.53
N ALA A 18 11.00 11.21 -22.73
CA ALA A 18 12.19 11.29 -23.58
C ALA A 18 13.33 12.13 -22.96
N LEU A 19 13.03 12.91 -21.91
CA LEU A 19 14.00 13.65 -21.10
C LEU A 19 14.61 12.82 -19.95
N ALA A 20 14.16 11.59 -19.75
CA ALA A 20 14.60 10.77 -18.63
C ALA A 20 15.82 9.91 -19.01
N TYR A 21 16.82 9.95 -18.13
CA TYR A 21 18.19 9.48 -18.32
C TYR A 21 18.34 8.10 -17.67
N ASN A 22 18.63 7.05 -18.47
CA ASN A 22 19.00 5.74 -17.92
C ASN A 22 20.38 5.83 -17.27
N ARG A 23 20.42 5.65 -15.94
CA ARG A 23 21.66 5.23 -15.28
C ARG A 23 21.73 3.72 -15.45
N GLY A 24 22.89 3.21 -15.88
CA GLY A 24 23.06 1.81 -16.26
C GLY A 24 22.56 0.80 -15.20
N ALA A 25 22.29 -0.42 -15.66
CA ALA A 25 21.71 -1.52 -14.90
C ALA A 25 22.32 -1.67 -13.48
N GLY A 26 21.59 -1.18 -12.48
CA GLY A 26 21.73 -1.59 -11.09
C GLY A 26 20.49 -2.37 -10.74
N VAL A 27 20.56 -3.71 -10.71
CA VAL A 27 19.39 -4.50 -10.34
C VAL A 27 19.15 -4.32 -8.84
N THR A 28 18.15 -3.52 -8.48
CA THR A 28 17.70 -3.42 -7.08
C THR A 28 17.18 -4.77 -6.58
N VAL A 29 17.39 -5.04 -5.28
CA VAL A 29 17.02 -6.32 -4.67
C VAL A 29 15.52 -6.59 -4.74
N GLY A 30 15.19 -7.84 -5.02
CA GLY A 30 13.81 -8.31 -5.06
C GLY A 30 13.03 -7.78 -6.26
N SER A 31 13.68 -7.19 -7.26
CA SER A 31 13.05 -6.69 -8.50
C SER A 31 12.17 -7.75 -9.18
N THR A 32 12.66 -8.99 -9.31
CA THR A 32 11.89 -10.13 -9.86
C THR A 32 10.55 -10.35 -9.12
N LEU A 33 10.56 -10.25 -7.79
CA LEU A 33 9.38 -10.44 -6.96
C LEU A 33 8.46 -9.20 -6.96
N LEU A 34 9.03 -8.02 -6.77
CA LEU A 34 8.33 -6.76 -6.50
C LEU A 34 7.87 -6.05 -7.77
N ARG A 35 8.63 -6.15 -8.86
CA ARG A 35 8.33 -5.53 -10.17
C ARG A 35 7.88 -6.53 -11.23
N GLY A 36 8.13 -7.83 -11.04
CA GLY A 36 7.70 -8.86 -11.97
C GLY A 36 6.21 -8.77 -12.35
N GLN A 37 5.94 -9.01 -13.64
CA GLN A 37 4.59 -8.90 -14.22
C GLN A 37 3.65 -10.00 -13.71
N VAL A 38 2.49 -9.60 -13.20
CA VAL A 38 1.44 -10.51 -12.71
C VAL A 38 0.18 -10.34 -13.53
N GLY A 39 -0.40 -11.44 -13.98
CA GLY A 39 -1.51 -11.47 -14.91
C GLY A 39 -1.02 -11.55 -16.36
N ALA A 40 -1.50 -12.56 -17.07
CA ALA A 40 -1.21 -12.71 -18.50
C ALA A 40 -1.76 -11.52 -19.30
N ALA A 41 -2.93 -10.97 -18.94
CA ALA A 41 -3.48 -9.80 -19.62
C ALA A 41 -2.56 -8.56 -19.52
N PRO A 42 -2.14 -8.09 -18.32
CA PRO A 42 -1.14 -7.04 -18.20
C PRO A 42 0.19 -7.35 -18.89
N ALA A 43 0.70 -8.57 -18.78
CA ALA A 43 1.98 -8.94 -19.39
C ALA A 43 1.95 -8.85 -20.92
N ALA A 44 0.87 -9.31 -21.54
CA ALA A 44 0.61 -9.16 -22.98
C ALA A 44 0.39 -7.70 -23.43
N LEU A 45 0.14 -6.78 -22.48
CA LEU A 45 0.03 -5.34 -22.69
C LEU A 45 1.34 -4.61 -22.36
N GLY A 46 2.45 -5.35 -22.27
CA GLY A 46 3.78 -4.81 -22.01
C GLY A 46 4.00 -4.38 -20.56
N GLY A 47 3.07 -4.70 -19.66
CA GLY A 47 3.07 -4.23 -18.27
C GLY A 47 2.29 -2.93 -18.04
N ALA A 48 1.85 -2.23 -19.10
CA ALA A 48 1.08 -1.00 -18.98
C ALA A 48 -0.31 -1.30 -18.42
N TYR A 49 -0.53 -1.04 -17.14
CA TYR A 49 -1.76 -1.40 -16.43
C TYR A 49 -2.12 -0.46 -15.28
N THR A 50 -1.32 0.56 -14.98
CA THR A 50 -1.46 1.45 -13.81
C THR A 50 -2.79 2.20 -13.80
N ALA A 51 -3.22 2.76 -14.94
CA ALA A 51 -4.51 3.44 -15.04
C ALA A 51 -5.70 2.49 -15.18
N PHE A 52 -5.48 1.32 -15.78
CA PHE A 52 -6.55 0.36 -16.05
C PHE A 52 -6.77 -0.67 -14.94
N ALA A 53 -5.85 -0.74 -13.97
CA ALA A 53 -5.85 -1.70 -12.88
C ALA A 53 -7.26 -1.91 -12.30
N GLU A 54 -7.66 -3.17 -12.27
CA GLU A 54 -8.96 -3.65 -11.80
C GLU A 54 -8.78 -5.02 -11.12
N GLY A 55 -9.78 -5.44 -10.36
CA GLY A 55 -9.80 -6.78 -9.77
C GLY A 55 -8.67 -7.04 -8.79
N PRO A 56 -8.34 -8.32 -8.59
CA PRO A 56 -7.23 -8.72 -7.73
C PRO A 56 -5.87 -8.18 -8.21
N LEU A 57 -5.71 -7.92 -9.51
CA LEU A 57 -4.48 -7.35 -10.09
C LEU A 57 -4.23 -5.90 -9.64
N SER A 58 -5.25 -5.19 -9.12
CA SER A 58 -5.05 -3.88 -8.50
C SER A 58 -4.05 -3.90 -7.34
N LEU A 59 -3.91 -5.02 -6.61
CA LEU A 59 -2.92 -5.15 -5.53
C LEU A 59 -1.47 -5.04 -6.04
N ARG A 60 -1.22 -5.39 -7.31
CA ARG A 60 0.10 -5.34 -7.95
C ARG A 60 0.36 -4.01 -8.66
N TYR A 61 -0.62 -3.52 -9.43
CA TYR A 61 -0.41 -2.39 -10.34
C TYR A 61 -0.81 -1.05 -9.73
N ASN A 62 -2.04 -0.95 -9.22
CA ASN A 62 -2.53 0.29 -8.61
C ASN A 62 -3.73 -0.03 -7.69
N PRO A 63 -3.57 0.08 -6.36
CA PRO A 63 -4.61 -0.32 -5.41
C PRO A 63 -5.88 0.55 -5.47
N ALA A 64 -5.82 1.74 -6.08
CA ALA A 64 -7.04 2.51 -6.33
C ALA A 64 -8.03 1.75 -7.24
N GLY A 65 -7.57 0.80 -8.05
CA GLY A 65 -8.42 -0.05 -8.87
C GLY A 65 -9.35 -0.98 -8.07
N LEU A 66 -9.00 -1.31 -6.82
CA LEU A 66 -9.90 -2.08 -5.93
C LEU A 66 -11.21 -1.33 -5.69
N ALA A 67 -11.17 0.00 -5.76
CA ALA A 67 -12.35 0.83 -5.64
C ALA A 67 -13.38 0.62 -6.75
N ASP A 68 -13.12 -0.13 -7.82
CA ASP A 68 -14.09 -0.41 -8.88
C ASP A 68 -14.80 -1.76 -8.68
N GLU A 69 -14.39 -2.54 -7.68
CA GLU A 69 -14.89 -3.90 -7.49
C GLU A 69 -16.31 -3.93 -6.90
N THR A 70 -17.18 -4.69 -7.57
CA THR A 70 -18.59 -4.85 -7.21
C THR A 70 -18.96 -6.30 -6.90
N ARG A 71 -18.13 -7.27 -7.30
CA ARG A 71 -18.30 -8.70 -7.01
C ARG A 71 -17.00 -9.29 -6.46
N LYS A 72 -17.11 -10.42 -5.78
CA LYS A 72 -15.92 -11.17 -5.34
C LYS A 72 -15.21 -11.73 -6.57
N LYS A 73 -13.89 -11.65 -6.60
CA LYS A 73 -13.08 -12.22 -7.67
C LYS A 73 -11.93 -13.03 -7.10
N LEU A 74 -11.74 -14.25 -7.62
CA LEU A 74 -10.56 -15.06 -7.41
C LEU A 74 -9.71 -15.00 -8.67
N PHE A 75 -8.42 -14.74 -8.50
CA PHE A 75 -7.42 -14.73 -9.56
C PHE A 75 -6.36 -15.79 -9.26
N LEU A 76 -5.98 -16.52 -10.29
CA LEU A 76 -4.92 -17.52 -10.27
C LEU A 76 -4.01 -17.30 -11.48
N GLN A 77 -2.72 -17.46 -11.29
CA GLN A 77 -1.73 -17.44 -12.37
C GLN A 77 -0.69 -18.52 -12.17
N TYR A 78 -0.22 -19.06 -13.30
CA TYR A 78 1.05 -19.74 -13.41
C TYR A 78 1.85 -19.15 -14.58
N ASN A 79 3.14 -18.91 -14.36
CA ASN A 79 4.10 -18.46 -15.34
C ASN A 79 5.27 -19.43 -15.34
N ALA A 80 5.45 -20.12 -16.46
CA ALA A 80 6.68 -20.82 -16.79
C ALA A 80 7.63 -19.76 -17.36
N HIS A 81 8.59 -19.34 -16.52
CA HIS A 81 9.55 -18.32 -16.87
C HIS A 81 10.80 -18.97 -17.49
N ILE A 82 11.82 -18.16 -17.77
CA ILE A 82 13.08 -18.64 -18.32
C ILE A 82 13.89 -19.38 -17.25
N LEU A 83 14.84 -20.24 -17.67
CA LEU A 83 15.85 -20.85 -16.79
C LEU A 83 15.28 -21.63 -15.60
N ASP A 84 14.22 -22.40 -15.82
CA ASP A 84 13.52 -23.20 -14.80
C ASP A 84 12.87 -22.39 -13.67
N ILE A 85 12.78 -21.06 -13.82
CA ILE A 85 12.10 -20.20 -12.87
C ILE A 85 10.59 -20.34 -13.10
N ASP A 86 9.86 -20.64 -12.04
CA ASP A 86 8.41 -20.72 -12.04
C ASP A 86 7.82 -19.66 -11.12
N ARG A 87 6.69 -19.09 -11.52
CA ARG A 87 5.95 -18.14 -10.69
C ARG A 87 4.48 -18.51 -10.60
N SER A 88 3.96 -18.49 -9.38
CA SER A 88 2.55 -18.72 -9.08
C SER A 88 1.96 -17.57 -8.28
N ASP A 89 0.77 -17.12 -8.64
CA ASP A 89 0.06 -16.06 -7.92
C ASP A 89 -1.39 -16.47 -7.64
N ILE A 90 -1.87 -16.18 -6.44
CA ILE A 90 -3.29 -16.30 -6.06
C ILE A 90 -3.74 -14.98 -5.43
N ALA A 91 -4.91 -14.49 -5.80
CA ALA A 91 -5.46 -13.28 -5.21
C ALA A 91 -6.98 -13.31 -5.13
N LEU A 92 -7.52 -12.68 -4.08
CA LEU A 92 -8.95 -12.59 -3.81
C LEU A 92 -9.33 -11.13 -3.53
N THR A 93 -10.39 -10.65 -4.16
CA THR A 93 -11.03 -9.38 -3.80
C THR A 93 -12.44 -9.59 -3.27
N VAL A 94 -12.79 -8.78 -2.28
CA VAL A 94 -14.12 -8.76 -1.68
C VAL A 94 -14.65 -7.33 -1.68
N PRO A 95 -15.73 -7.05 -2.42
CA PRO A 95 -16.36 -5.73 -2.42
C PRO A 95 -17.02 -5.44 -1.08
N LEU A 96 -16.94 -4.18 -0.66
CA LEU A 96 -17.52 -3.62 0.55
C LEU A 96 -18.41 -2.42 0.17
N ASN A 97 -19.17 -1.88 1.13
CA ASN A 97 -20.11 -0.78 0.86
C ASN A 97 -19.43 0.52 0.35
N TYR A 98 -18.17 0.74 0.74
CA TYR A 98 -17.44 1.99 0.47
C TYR A 98 -16.12 1.75 -0.30
N GLY A 99 -15.92 0.56 -0.87
CA GLY A 99 -14.65 0.18 -1.47
C GLY A 99 -14.54 -1.33 -1.66
N ALA A 100 -13.32 -1.84 -1.76
CA ALA A 100 -13.08 -3.28 -1.71
C ALA A 100 -11.77 -3.59 -1.02
N PHE A 101 -11.74 -4.75 -0.35
CA PHE A 101 -10.55 -5.33 0.21
C PHE A 101 -9.97 -6.37 -0.75
N GLY A 102 -8.65 -6.49 -0.78
CA GLY A 102 -7.95 -7.52 -1.55
C GLY A 102 -6.84 -8.16 -0.73
N ILE A 103 -6.57 -9.43 -1.02
CA ILE A 103 -5.41 -10.18 -0.54
C ILE A 103 -4.78 -10.94 -1.69
N SER A 104 -3.46 -11.01 -1.74
CA SER A 104 -2.70 -11.77 -2.75
C SER A 104 -1.48 -12.43 -2.15
N PHE A 105 -1.13 -13.59 -2.69
CA PHE A 105 0.10 -14.30 -2.41
C PHE A 105 0.82 -14.62 -3.72
N SER A 106 2.12 -14.35 -3.77
CA SER A 106 3.02 -14.66 -4.88
C SER A 106 4.13 -15.58 -4.40
N LEU A 107 4.46 -16.58 -5.20
CA LEU A 107 5.60 -17.48 -5.02
C LEU A 107 6.44 -17.45 -6.29
N ILE A 108 7.76 -17.28 -6.14
CA ILE A 108 8.73 -17.54 -7.20
C ILE A 108 9.61 -18.70 -6.75
N ASP A 109 9.75 -19.70 -7.60
CA ASP A 109 10.65 -20.83 -7.43
C ASP A 109 11.76 -20.69 -8.48
N TYR A 110 13.01 -20.56 -8.05
CA TYR A 110 14.13 -20.36 -8.98
C TYR A 110 14.70 -21.69 -9.52
N GLY A 111 14.10 -22.82 -9.16
CA GLY A 111 14.55 -24.13 -9.57
C GLY A 111 15.81 -24.59 -8.81
N ASP A 112 16.33 -25.74 -9.22
CA ASP A 112 17.44 -26.40 -8.55
C ASP A 112 18.80 -25.84 -9.02
N ILE A 113 19.56 -25.25 -8.10
CA ILE A 113 20.87 -24.67 -8.35
C ILE A 113 21.96 -25.53 -7.70
N THR A 114 23.01 -25.83 -8.46
CA THR A 114 24.19 -26.54 -7.93
C THR A 114 25.06 -25.59 -7.11
N ARG A 115 25.23 -25.87 -5.81
CA ARG A 115 26.11 -25.09 -4.94
C ARG A 115 27.58 -25.39 -5.23
N THR A 116 28.37 -24.40 -5.61
CA THR A 116 29.82 -24.55 -5.84
C THR A 116 30.64 -23.71 -4.88
N THR A 117 31.89 -24.10 -4.61
CA THR A 117 32.84 -23.29 -3.83
C THR A 117 34.14 -23.11 -4.61
N THR A 118 34.98 -22.18 -4.17
CA THR A 118 36.32 -21.97 -4.76
C THR A 118 37.19 -23.24 -4.74
N ILE A 119 36.92 -24.14 -3.77
CA ILE A 119 37.63 -25.40 -3.56
C ILE A 119 36.93 -26.56 -4.30
N ASN A 120 35.60 -26.57 -4.34
CA ASN A 120 34.82 -27.61 -5.01
C ASN A 120 33.91 -27.01 -6.09
N LYS A 121 34.47 -26.89 -7.29
CA LYS A 121 33.79 -26.38 -8.49
C LYS A 121 32.81 -27.39 -9.11
N ASN A 122 32.91 -28.67 -8.75
CA ASN A 122 32.04 -29.72 -9.26
C ASN A 122 30.71 -29.84 -8.47
N GLY A 123 30.55 -29.04 -7.42
CA GLY A 123 29.34 -28.98 -6.62
C GLY A 123 29.47 -29.68 -5.26
N ILE A 124 28.82 -29.11 -4.25
CA ILE A 124 28.72 -29.68 -2.89
C ILE A 124 27.27 -30.00 -2.47
N GLY A 125 26.31 -29.82 -3.37
CA GLY A 125 24.89 -30.04 -3.12
C GLY A 125 24.01 -29.23 -4.06
N ILE A 126 22.70 -29.40 -3.93
CA ILE A 126 21.68 -28.67 -4.67
C ILE A 126 20.84 -27.88 -3.66
N PHE A 127 20.46 -26.67 -4.01
CA PHE A 127 19.49 -25.86 -3.26
C PHE A 127 18.53 -25.19 -4.24
N SER A 128 17.31 -24.90 -3.79
CA SER A 128 16.25 -24.33 -4.61
C SER A 128 15.69 -23.09 -3.91
N PRO A 129 16.18 -21.88 -4.24
CA PRO A 129 15.75 -20.67 -3.58
C PRO A 129 14.30 -20.33 -3.95
N LYS A 130 13.56 -19.76 -3.00
CA LYS A 130 12.16 -19.37 -3.19
C LYS A 130 11.86 -18.01 -2.58
N ASP A 131 11.14 -17.18 -3.33
CA ASP A 131 10.65 -15.91 -2.84
C ASP A 131 9.15 -15.94 -2.59
N TYR A 132 8.74 -15.30 -1.49
CA TYR A 132 7.35 -15.24 -1.06
C TYR A 132 6.91 -13.79 -0.91
N PHE A 133 5.70 -13.46 -1.35
CA PHE A 133 5.13 -12.13 -1.13
C PHE A 133 3.64 -12.23 -0.81
N LEU A 134 3.27 -11.84 0.41
CA LEU A 134 1.89 -11.70 0.83
C LEU A 134 1.53 -10.22 0.85
N LYS A 135 0.40 -9.87 0.24
CA LYS A 135 -0.06 -8.48 0.16
C LYS A 135 -1.54 -8.38 0.50
N ILE A 136 -1.89 -7.34 1.25
CA ILE A 136 -3.27 -6.95 1.50
C ILE A 136 -3.47 -5.50 1.07
N GLY A 137 -4.69 -5.16 0.70
CA GLY A 137 -4.99 -3.81 0.24
C GLY A 137 -6.45 -3.43 0.34
N TYR A 138 -6.67 -2.13 0.32
CA TYR A 138 -8.00 -1.54 0.31
C TYR A 138 -8.04 -0.39 -0.69
N GLY A 139 -9.09 -0.34 -1.49
CA GLY A 139 -9.37 0.79 -2.39
C GLY A 139 -10.76 1.33 -2.16
N ARG A 140 -10.89 2.66 -2.25
CA ARG A 140 -12.12 3.41 -2.02
C ARG A 140 -12.33 4.48 -3.08
N GLN A 141 -13.59 4.60 -3.49
CA GLN A 141 -14.04 5.74 -4.27
C GLN A 141 -14.28 6.93 -3.32
N VAL A 142 -13.60 8.04 -3.59
CA VAL A 142 -13.63 9.26 -2.75
C VAL A 142 -14.52 10.33 -3.37
N SER A 143 -14.60 10.39 -4.70
CA SER A 143 -15.54 11.22 -5.44
C SER A 143 -16.05 10.48 -6.68
N GLU A 144 -16.95 11.09 -7.44
CA GLU A 144 -17.43 10.52 -8.72
C GLU A 144 -16.29 10.24 -9.71
N ARG A 145 -15.17 10.96 -9.58
CA ARG A 145 -14.04 10.87 -10.52
C ARG A 145 -12.74 10.40 -9.89
N MET A 146 -12.64 10.29 -8.58
CA MET A 146 -11.39 9.95 -7.89
C MET A 146 -11.53 8.69 -7.06
N GLN A 147 -10.59 7.78 -7.23
CA GLN A 147 -10.41 6.60 -6.41
C GLN A 147 -9.01 6.59 -5.80
N PHE A 148 -8.91 6.17 -4.55
CA PHE A 148 -7.64 5.99 -3.85
C PHE A 148 -7.54 4.56 -3.35
N GLY A 149 -6.31 4.07 -3.21
CA GLY A 149 -6.07 2.80 -2.55
C GLY A 149 -4.69 2.72 -1.93
N GLY A 150 -4.56 1.80 -1.00
CA GLY A 150 -3.30 1.49 -0.34
C GLY A 150 -3.13 -0.01 -0.18
N THR A 151 -1.88 -0.45 -0.08
CA THR A 151 -1.52 -1.83 0.23
C THR A 151 -0.42 -1.89 1.27
N ILE A 152 -0.37 -3.01 1.99
CA ILE A 152 0.76 -3.43 2.81
C ILE A 152 1.14 -4.83 2.35
N GLY A 153 2.43 -5.07 2.16
CA GLY A 153 2.98 -6.36 1.79
C GLY A 153 4.08 -6.80 2.74
N VAL A 154 4.22 -8.11 2.91
CA VAL A 154 5.37 -8.73 3.59
C VAL A 154 6.03 -9.69 2.61
N TYR A 155 7.34 -9.58 2.45
CA TYR A 155 8.11 -10.41 1.55
C TYR A 155 9.19 -11.17 2.28
N THR A 156 9.53 -12.33 1.74
CA THR A 156 10.71 -13.11 2.10
C THR A 156 11.47 -13.40 0.81
N LEU A 157 12.76 -13.06 0.79
CA LEU A 157 13.68 -13.36 -0.29
C LEU A 157 14.65 -14.44 0.19
N GLU A 158 14.82 -15.50 -0.59
CA GLU A 158 15.81 -16.56 -0.30
C GLU A 158 16.89 -16.56 -1.38
N LEU A 159 18.15 -16.37 -0.99
CA LEU A 159 19.29 -16.51 -1.91
C LEU A 159 19.95 -17.89 -1.79
N ASP A 160 20.00 -18.44 -0.58
CA ASP A 160 20.44 -19.80 -0.27
C ASP A 160 19.89 -20.16 1.15
N GLN A 161 20.09 -21.40 1.61
CA GLN A 161 19.63 -21.92 2.91
C GLN A 161 19.98 -21.02 4.10
N ASP A 162 21.13 -20.33 4.04
CA ASP A 162 21.63 -19.47 5.12
C ASP A 162 21.42 -17.96 4.85
N ALA A 163 20.87 -17.59 3.69
CA ALA A 163 20.72 -16.21 3.23
C ALA A 163 19.25 -15.88 2.98
N ARG A 164 18.60 -15.29 3.99
CA ARG A 164 17.19 -14.87 3.91
C ARG A 164 17.05 -13.40 4.28
N ALA A 165 16.23 -12.68 3.54
CA ALA A 165 15.82 -11.32 3.86
C ALA A 165 14.30 -11.26 3.98
N GLU A 166 13.82 -10.61 5.03
CA GLU A 166 12.40 -10.33 5.23
C GLU A 166 12.18 -8.84 5.30
N GLY A 167 11.03 -8.39 4.81
CA GLY A 167 10.68 -6.99 4.90
C GLY A 167 9.22 -6.70 4.64
N ILE A 168 8.88 -5.44 4.82
CA ILE A 168 7.53 -4.91 4.65
C ILE A 168 7.57 -3.85 3.56
N THR A 169 6.53 -3.82 2.73
CA THR A 169 6.30 -2.78 1.73
C THR A 169 4.92 -2.16 1.87
N ALA A 170 4.80 -0.94 1.40
CA ALA A 170 3.55 -0.22 1.26
C ALA A 170 3.50 0.45 -0.12
N ASP A 171 2.30 0.42 -0.71
CA ASP A 171 2.03 1.11 -1.98
C ASP A 171 0.79 1.98 -1.82
N PHE A 172 0.77 3.10 -2.52
CA PHE A 172 -0.38 3.98 -2.64
C PHE A 172 -0.71 4.25 -4.09
N GLY A 173 -2.01 4.35 -4.37
CA GLY A 173 -2.52 4.50 -5.72
C GLY A 173 -3.63 5.53 -5.80
N LEU A 174 -3.70 6.20 -6.95
CA LEU A 174 -4.75 7.11 -7.36
C LEU A 174 -5.23 6.72 -8.76
N LYS A 175 -6.54 6.77 -8.98
CA LYS A 175 -7.16 6.76 -10.30
C LYS A 175 -8.07 7.97 -10.45
N TYR A 176 -8.02 8.58 -11.62
CA TYR A 176 -8.82 9.75 -11.99
C TYR A 176 -9.55 9.52 -13.31
N ASN A 177 -10.88 9.45 -13.24
CA ASN A 177 -11.75 9.43 -14.41
C ASN A 177 -11.86 10.85 -14.97
N SER A 178 -11.17 11.10 -16.08
CA SER A 178 -11.10 12.42 -16.69
C SER A 178 -12.47 12.86 -17.24
N PRO A 179 -12.77 14.18 -17.27
CA PRO A 179 -13.90 14.69 -18.06
C PRO A 179 -13.79 14.41 -19.57
N ILE A 180 -12.63 13.96 -20.06
CA ILE A 180 -12.48 13.48 -21.43
C ILE A 180 -13.07 12.07 -21.50
N ASP A 181 -14.07 11.89 -22.37
CA ASP A 181 -14.79 10.63 -22.53
C ASP A 181 -13.83 9.44 -22.70
N ASN A 182 -14.02 8.42 -21.86
CA ASN A 182 -13.25 7.16 -21.86
C ASN A 182 -11.74 7.29 -21.60
N LEU A 183 -11.30 8.37 -20.96
CA LEU A 183 -9.91 8.57 -20.53
C LEU A 183 -9.79 8.43 -19.00
N ILE A 184 -8.90 7.53 -18.57
CA ILE A 184 -8.57 7.32 -17.16
C ILE A 184 -7.08 7.59 -16.98
N LEU A 185 -6.74 8.33 -15.92
CA LEU A 185 -5.37 8.54 -15.49
C LEU A 185 -5.12 7.75 -14.22
N GLY A 186 -3.94 7.14 -14.11
CA GLY A 186 -3.48 6.43 -12.93
C GLY A 186 -2.17 7.05 -12.44
N ALA A 187 -1.98 7.06 -11.13
CA ALA A 187 -0.72 7.41 -10.51
C ALA A 187 -0.50 6.54 -9.28
N GLY A 188 0.75 6.31 -8.91
CA GLY A 188 1.06 5.55 -7.71
C GLY A 188 2.51 5.68 -7.28
N ILE A 189 2.74 5.31 -6.02
CA ILE A 189 4.05 5.10 -5.44
C ILE A 189 4.08 3.69 -4.87
N LYS A 190 5.12 2.91 -5.19
CA LYS A 190 5.20 1.48 -4.87
C LYS A 190 6.50 1.13 -4.17
N ASN A 191 6.45 0.06 -3.38
CA ASN A 191 7.54 -0.54 -2.64
C ASN A 191 8.18 0.39 -1.60
N ILE A 192 7.39 1.26 -0.96
CA ILE A 192 7.86 2.03 0.21
C ILE A 192 8.06 1.04 1.35
N GLY A 193 9.29 0.77 1.76
CA GLY A 193 9.52 -0.36 2.65
C GLY A 193 10.88 -0.42 3.31
N THR A 194 11.02 -1.43 4.16
CA THR A 194 12.29 -1.72 4.84
C THR A 194 13.30 -2.27 3.85
N LYS A 195 14.55 -1.81 3.95
CA LYS A 195 15.68 -2.37 3.21
C LYS A 195 15.78 -3.88 3.47
N ALA A 196 15.97 -4.66 2.41
CA ALA A 196 16.21 -6.08 2.53
C ALA A 196 17.56 -6.30 3.23
N ARG A 197 17.60 -7.14 4.26
CA ARG A 197 18.83 -7.44 4.99
C ARG A 197 19.24 -8.89 4.74
N PHE A 198 20.35 -9.09 4.04
CA PHE A 198 21.00 -10.39 3.91
C PHE A 198 22.23 -10.41 4.80
N TYR A 199 22.30 -11.35 5.73
CA TYR A 199 23.38 -11.42 6.73
C TYR A 199 23.56 -10.08 7.48
N PHE A 200 24.51 -9.24 7.04
CA PHE A 200 24.84 -7.93 7.60
C PHE A 200 24.67 -6.76 6.62
N GLU A 201 24.41 -7.02 5.33
CA GLU A 201 24.27 -5.98 4.31
C GLU A 201 22.79 -5.58 4.16
N ARG A 202 22.55 -4.28 3.96
CA ARG A 202 21.22 -3.73 3.71
C ARG A 202 21.15 -3.25 2.28
N GLU A 203 20.23 -3.83 1.52
CA GLU A 203 19.98 -3.45 0.13
C GLU A 203 18.66 -2.70 -0.01
N GLU A 204 18.67 -1.66 -0.84
CA GLU A 204 17.50 -0.83 -1.06
C GLU A 204 16.48 -1.54 -1.96
N LEU A 205 15.21 -1.36 -1.63
CA LEU A 205 14.12 -1.81 -2.48
C LEU A 205 13.95 -0.82 -3.64
N PRO A 206 13.49 -1.28 -4.81
CA PRO A 206 13.15 -0.38 -5.89
C PRO A 206 11.94 0.45 -5.47
N LEU A 207 12.14 1.71 -5.10
CA LEU A 207 11.06 2.69 -4.94
C LEU A 207 10.61 3.13 -6.33
N LEU A 208 9.32 2.97 -6.65
CA LEU A 208 8.78 3.35 -7.96
C LEU A 208 7.74 4.45 -7.83
N PHE A 209 7.83 5.41 -8.75
CA PHE A 209 6.74 6.32 -9.07
C PHE A 209 6.17 5.92 -10.43
N VAL A 210 4.87 5.68 -10.49
CA VAL A 210 4.19 5.23 -11.72
C VAL A 210 3.13 6.24 -12.14
N LEU A 211 3.06 6.49 -13.44
CA LEU A 211 2.00 7.26 -14.09
C LEU A 211 1.46 6.46 -15.26
N GLY A 212 0.14 6.37 -15.36
CA GLY A 212 -0.53 5.60 -16.40
C GLY A 212 -1.64 6.37 -17.07
N LEU A 213 -1.90 6.01 -18.32
CA LEU A 213 -3.02 6.49 -19.13
C LEU A 213 -3.75 5.30 -19.74
N ALA A 214 -5.06 5.26 -19.59
CA ALA A 214 -5.93 4.31 -20.25
C ALA A 214 -7.00 5.03 -21.09
N TYR A 215 -7.10 4.68 -22.36
CA TYR A 215 -8.04 5.31 -23.29
C TYR A 215 -8.81 4.29 -24.12
N LYS A 216 -10.14 4.41 -24.13
CA LYS A 216 -11.02 3.60 -25.00
C LYS A 216 -11.64 4.47 -26.11
N PRO A 217 -10.98 4.65 -27.27
CA PRO A 217 -11.52 5.45 -28.37
C PRO A 217 -12.81 4.86 -28.95
N ILE A 218 -12.93 3.53 -28.93
CA ILE A 218 -14.12 2.78 -29.29
C ILE A 218 -14.32 1.64 -28.27
N PRO A 219 -15.54 1.10 -28.10
CA PRO A 219 -15.81 0.07 -27.09
C PRO A 219 -14.93 -1.19 -27.17
N GLN A 220 -14.43 -1.52 -28.37
CA GLN A 220 -13.63 -2.71 -28.63
C GLN A 220 -12.13 -2.50 -28.45
N LEU A 221 -11.64 -1.25 -28.39
CA LEU A 221 -10.20 -0.94 -28.38
C LEU A 221 -9.84 -0.22 -27.08
N LEU A 222 -8.87 -0.77 -26.36
CA LEU A 222 -8.24 -0.16 -25.20
C LEU A 222 -6.77 0.12 -25.54
N LEU A 223 -6.32 1.34 -25.27
CA LEU A 223 -4.94 1.77 -25.42
C LEU A 223 -4.40 2.17 -24.05
N LEU A 224 -3.21 1.69 -23.71
CA LEU A 224 -2.54 1.88 -22.43
C LEU A 224 -1.13 2.40 -22.64
N VAL A 225 -0.72 3.34 -21.81
CA VAL A 225 0.66 3.82 -21.74
C VAL A 225 1.00 4.08 -20.28
N ASP A 226 2.08 3.50 -19.80
CA ASP A 226 2.61 3.72 -18.46
C ASP A 226 4.06 4.22 -18.53
N GLY A 227 4.41 5.14 -17.64
CA GLY A 227 5.78 5.55 -17.36
C GLY A 227 6.12 5.26 -15.91
N GLU A 228 7.27 4.64 -15.69
CA GLU A 228 7.80 4.30 -14.38
C GLU A 228 9.10 5.05 -14.15
N LEU A 229 9.26 5.67 -12.98
CA LEU A 229 10.51 6.21 -12.49
C LEU A 229 10.95 5.37 -11.30
N ILE A 230 12.08 4.68 -11.45
CA ILE A 230 12.64 3.77 -10.49
C ILE A 230 13.85 4.44 -9.85
N ASP A 231 13.82 4.58 -8.53
CA ASP A 231 14.94 5.14 -7.79
C ASP A 231 16.20 4.29 -8.01
N GLY A 232 17.33 4.93 -8.30
CA GLY A 232 18.60 4.27 -8.62
C GLY A 232 18.75 3.71 -10.04
N GLU A 233 17.67 3.44 -10.78
CA GLU A 233 17.74 2.77 -12.10
C GLU A 233 17.35 3.68 -13.28
N GLY A 234 16.48 4.67 -13.08
CA GLY A 234 16.03 5.58 -14.14
C GLY A 234 14.57 5.36 -14.52
N SER A 235 14.23 5.48 -15.79
CA SER A 235 12.83 5.48 -16.24
C SER A 235 12.54 4.44 -17.29
N VAL A 236 11.35 3.83 -17.19
CA VAL A 236 10.88 2.82 -18.14
C VAL A 236 9.53 3.23 -18.71
N ILE A 237 9.28 2.89 -19.97
CA ILE A 237 8.01 3.10 -20.64
C ILE A 237 7.40 1.76 -21.04
N HIS A 238 6.11 1.62 -20.77
CA HIS A 238 5.30 0.50 -21.23
C HIS A 238 4.15 1.02 -22.08
N ALA A 239 3.78 0.26 -23.11
CA ALA A 239 2.62 0.57 -23.93
C ALA A 239 1.88 -0.70 -24.32
N GLY A 240 0.56 -0.63 -24.43
CA GLY A 240 -0.26 -1.79 -24.74
C GLY A 240 -1.54 -1.44 -25.49
N ALA A 241 -2.02 -2.38 -26.29
CA ALA A 241 -3.33 -2.29 -26.95
C ALA A 241 -4.10 -3.62 -26.79
N GLU A 242 -5.37 -3.53 -26.40
CA GLU A 242 -6.30 -4.66 -26.37
C GLU A 242 -7.43 -4.43 -27.36
N TYR A 243 -7.68 -5.40 -28.24
CA TYR A 243 -8.84 -5.42 -29.13
C TYR A 243 -9.79 -6.56 -28.77
N THR A 244 -11.06 -6.24 -28.54
CA THR A 244 -12.10 -7.20 -28.14
C THR A 244 -13.04 -7.53 -29.30
N VAL A 245 -13.11 -8.81 -29.67
CA VAL A 245 -13.99 -9.37 -30.69
C VAL A 245 -15.17 -10.09 -30.02
N ALA A 246 -16.39 -9.81 -30.51
CA ALA A 246 -17.63 -10.44 -30.03
C ALA A 246 -17.84 -10.35 -28.51
N LYS A 247 -17.29 -9.32 -27.85
CA LYS A 247 -17.32 -9.10 -26.39
C LYS A 247 -16.70 -10.23 -25.55
N ARG A 248 -15.98 -11.17 -26.16
CA ARG A 248 -15.46 -12.36 -25.48
C ARG A 248 -13.98 -12.60 -25.76
N LEU A 249 -13.59 -12.54 -27.03
CA LEU A 249 -12.21 -12.80 -27.44
C LEU A 249 -11.43 -11.50 -27.36
N LYS A 250 -10.27 -11.53 -26.72
CA LYS A 250 -9.39 -10.38 -26.52
C LYS A 250 -8.04 -10.69 -27.13
N PHE A 251 -7.52 -9.79 -27.95
CA PHE A 251 -6.18 -9.87 -28.52
C PHE A 251 -5.37 -8.69 -28.01
N ARG A 252 -4.14 -8.97 -27.58
CA ARG A 252 -3.28 -7.99 -26.92
C ARG A 252 -1.91 -7.99 -27.56
N VAL A 253 -1.38 -6.78 -27.71
CA VAL A 253 0.01 -6.53 -28.07
C VAL A 253 0.55 -5.46 -27.13
N GLY A 254 1.83 -5.57 -26.80
CA GLY A 254 2.48 -4.70 -25.85
C GLY A 254 3.93 -4.44 -26.18
N TYR A 255 4.47 -3.40 -25.56
CA TYR A 255 5.88 -3.07 -25.51
C TYR A 255 6.26 -2.88 -24.04
N ASN A 256 7.22 -3.67 -23.58
CA ASN A 256 7.83 -3.59 -22.27
C ASN A 256 9.23 -2.99 -22.38
N GLY A 257 9.40 -1.74 -21.98
CA GLY A 257 10.69 -1.05 -22.03
C GLY A 257 11.73 -1.54 -21.01
N GLU A 258 11.37 -2.42 -20.08
CA GLU A 258 12.29 -3.04 -19.11
C GLU A 258 13.00 -4.26 -19.71
N ASN A 259 12.42 -4.87 -20.76
CA ASN A 259 12.99 -6.05 -21.37
C ASN A 259 14.13 -5.65 -22.32
N GLU A 260 15.34 -5.55 -21.77
CA GLU A 260 16.57 -5.25 -22.52
C GLU A 260 17.15 -6.47 -23.25
N THR A 261 16.62 -7.67 -22.99
CA THR A 261 17.14 -8.93 -23.57
C THR A 261 16.59 -9.22 -24.98
N ASP A 262 15.53 -8.53 -25.38
CA ASP A 262 14.94 -8.58 -26.72
C ASP A 262 14.35 -7.20 -27.08
N ASN A 263 13.55 -7.12 -28.13
CA ASN A 263 12.88 -5.89 -28.59
C ASN A 263 11.72 -5.41 -27.69
N GLY A 264 11.46 -6.07 -26.56
CA GLY A 264 10.40 -5.72 -25.61
C GLY A 264 8.96 -6.00 -26.06
N LEU A 265 8.73 -6.54 -27.26
CA LEU A 265 7.38 -6.81 -27.76
C LEU A 265 6.75 -8.01 -27.03
N THR A 266 5.51 -7.84 -26.60
CA THR A 266 4.71 -8.90 -25.98
C THR A 266 3.40 -9.09 -26.71
N ALA A 267 2.82 -10.28 -26.60
CA ALA A 267 1.54 -10.59 -27.23
C ALA A 267 0.73 -11.55 -26.36
N GLY A 268 -0.58 -11.54 -26.55
CA GLY A 268 -1.45 -12.45 -25.81
C GLY A 268 -2.87 -12.50 -26.33
N ALA A 269 -3.60 -13.47 -25.82
CA ALA A 269 -5.00 -13.67 -26.14
C ALA A 269 -5.78 -14.01 -24.88
N GLY A 270 -7.06 -13.68 -24.86
CA GLY A 270 -7.95 -13.95 -23.76
C GLY A 270 -9.35 -14.32 -24.22
N PHE A 271 -10.03 -15.07 -23.38
CA PHE A 271 -11.44 -15.38 -23.51
C PHE A 271 -12.14 -15.01 -22.22
N ALA A 272 -13.13 -14.12 -22.30
CA ALA A 272 -13.90 -13.66 -21.18
C ALA A 272 -15.39 -13.92 -21.38
N THR A 273 -16.05 -14.35 -20.30
CA THR A 273 -17.50 -14.34 -20.10
C THR A 273 -17.84 -13.38 -18.95
N ASP A 274 -19.09 -13.33 -18.53
CA ASP A 274 -19.50 -12.46 -17.42
C ASP A 274 -18.83 -12.86 -16.09
N ASP A 275 -18.57 -14.16 -15.90
CA ASP A 275 -18.09 -14.73 -14.64
C ASP A 275 -16.69 -15.36 -14.71
N LEU A 276 -16.11 -15.52 -15.92
CA LEU A 276 -14.84 -16.19 -16.14
C LEU A 276 -13.95 -15.39 -17.09
N SER A 277 -12.65 -15.28 -16.81
CA SER A 277 -11.64 -14.84 -17.77
C SER A 277 -10.50 -15.85 -17.79
N LEU A 278 -10.09 -16.27 -18.99
CA LEU A 278 -8.88 -17.04 -19.21
C LEU A 278 -7.98 -16.21 -20.13
N ASP A 279 -6.75 -15.98 -19.72
CA ASP A 279 -5.80 -15.15 -20.44
C ASP A 279 -4.46 -15.87 -20.58
N TYR A 280 -3.83 -15.69 -21.73
CA TYR A 280 -2.51 -16.22 -22.06
C TYR A 280 -1.62 -15.11 -22.61
N ALA A 281 -0.35 -15.11 -22.22
CA ALA A 281 0.66 -14.20 -22.70
C ALA A 281 1.94 -14.92 -23.11
N TYR A 282 2.57 -14.38 -24.14
CA TYR A 282 3.86 -14.77 -24.64
C TYR A 282 4.81 -13.58 -24.55
N ILE A 283 5.95 -13.79 -23.90
CA ILE A 283 6.96 -12.76 -23.63
C ILE A 283 8.32 -13.33 -24.07
N PRO A 284 8.90 -12.83 -25.16
CA PRO A 284 10.19 -13.28 -25.62
C PRO A 284 11.34 -12.63 -24.83
N PHE A 285 12.39 -13.40 -24.54
CA PHE A 285 13.61 -12.96 -23.85
C PHE A 285 14.86 -13.21 -24.73
N GLY A 286 14.69 -13.18 -26.06
CA GLY A 286 15.78 -13.36 -27.01
C GLY A 286 16.48 -14.71 -26.84
N GLU A 287 17.80 -14.67 -26.64
CA GLU A 287 18.64 -15.87 -26.51
C GLU A 287 18.38 -16.66 -25.21
N PHE A 288 17.74 -16.05 -24.21
CA PHE A 288 17.42 -16.71 -22.94
C PHE A 288 16.12 -17.54 -22.98
N GLY A 289 15.42 -17.54 -24.13
CA GLY A 289 14.19 -18.29 -24.33
C GLY A 289 12.94 -17.41 -24.23
N ASN A 290 11.83 -18.00 -23.81
CA ASN A 290 10.53 -17.34 -23.78
C ASN A 290 9.79 -17.66 -22.49
N SER A 291 9.02 -16.70 -21.99
CA SER A 291 8.11 -16.89 -20.87
C SER A 291 6.68 -17.02 -21.36
N HIS A 292 5.97 -17.96 -20.74
CA HIS A 292 4.59 -18.29 -21.01
C HIS A 292 3.75 -18.09 -19.75
N GLN A 293 2.77 -17.19 -19.80
CA GLN A 293 1.89 -16.92 -18.67
C GLN A 293 0.47 -17.33 -18.97
N ILE A 294 -0.18 -18.01 -18.01
CA ILE A 294 -1.61 -18.33 -18.04
C ILE A 294 -2.24 -17.78 -16.77
N SER A 295 -3.36 -17.10 -16.90
CA SER A 295 -4.14 -16.63 -15.76
C SER A 295 -5.63 -16.90 -15.90
N LEU A 296 -6.26 -17.18 -14.77
CA LEU A 296 -7.68 -17.45 -14.62
C LEU A 296 -8.27 -16.46 -13.62
N GLU A 297 -9.34 -15.77 -14.00
CA GLU A 297 -10.17 -14.98 -13.10
C GLU A 297 -11.58 -15.56 -13.02
N VAL A 298 -12.09 -15.76 -11.81
CA VAL A 298 -13.45 -16.21 -11.54
C VAL A 298 -14.18 -15.17 -10.71
N LYS A 299 -15.32 -14.69 -11.19
CA LYS A 299 -16.21 -13.76 -10.48
C LYS A 299 -17.36 -14.54 -9.86
N PHE A 300 -17.67 -14.25 -8.60
CA PHE A 300 -18.71 -14.99 -7.88
C PHE A 300 -19.42 -14.13 -6.84
N GLY A 301 -20.58 -14.63 -6.41
CA GLY A 301 -21.48 -13.93 -5.51
C GLY A 301 -22.30 -12.84 -6.19
N LYS A 302 -23.22 -12.24 -5.42
CA LYS A 302 -24.06 -11.14 -5.90
C LYS A 302 -23.27 -9.83 -5.92
N PRO A 303 -23.53 -8.92 -6.88
CA PRO A 303 -23.01 -7.57 -6.83
C PRO A 303 -23.41 -6.85 -5.54
N VAL A 304 -22.47 -6.14 -4.93
CA VAL A 304 -22.74 -5.22 -3.82
C VAL A 304 -23.25 -3.90 -4.40
N GLU A 305 -24.48 -3.52 -4.07
CA GLU A 305 -25.01 -2.20 -4.40
C GLU A 305 -24.33 -1.14 -3.53
N ARG A 306 -23.64 -0.19 -4.17
CA ARG A 306 -22.98 0.90 -3.46
C ARG A 306 -23.99 1.98 -3.10
N LYS A 307 -24.10 2.29 -1.80
CA LYS A 307 -24.85 3.46 -1.33
C LYS A 307 -24.07 4.74 -1.66
N ALA A 308 -24.15 5.22 -2.89
CA ALA A 308 -23.54 6.48 -3.32
C ALA A 308 -24.19 7.76 -2.72
N LYS A 309 -24.88 7.67 -1.56
CA LYS A 309 -25.74 8.75 -1.01
C LYS A 309 -25.25 9.33 0.33
N VAL A 310 -23.98 9.71 0.43
CA VAL A 310 -23.45 10.38 1.65
C VAL A 310 -23.14 11.86 1.45
N ILE A 311 -22.99 12.34 0.21
CA ILE A 311 -22.76 13.78 -0.05
C ILE A 311 -24.07 14.57 -0.15
N GLU A 312 -25.15 14.00 -0.74
CA GLU A 312 -26.47 14.68 -0.82
C GLU A 312 -27.01 15.09 0.56
N ARG A 313 -26.88 14.24 1.58
CA ARG A 313 -27.37 14.54 2.94
C ARG A 313 -26.61 15.65 3.65
N ARG A 314 -25.36 15.94 3.25
CA ARG A 314 -24.56 17.01 3.86
C ARG A 314 -24.86 18.36 3.21
N VAL A 315 -25.13 18.37 1.90
CA VAL A 315 -25.54 19.58 1.16
C VAL A 315 -26.97 19.98 1.52
N GLU A 316 -27.92 19.04 1.58
CA GLU A 316 -29.28 19.34 2.06
C GLU A 316 -29.27 19.89 3.50
N ARG A 317 -28.43 19.31 4.39
CA ARG A 317 -28.32 19.79 5.78
C ARG A 317 -27.73 21.20 5.86
N ILE A 318 -26.76 21.55 5.01
CA ILE A 318 -26.17 22.90 4.96
C ILE A 318 -27.18 23.90 4.36
N GLU A 319 -27.89 23.55 3.29
CA GLU A 319 -28.93 24.40 2.69
C GLU A 319 -30.12 24.63 3.63
N THR A 320 -30.50 23.64 4.46
CA THR A 320 -31.51 23.84 5.50
C THR A 320 -31.03 24.71 6.68
N LEU A 321 -29.73 24.76 6.95
CA LEU A 321 -29.15 25.58 8.02
C LEU A 321 -28.90 27.04 7.59
N GLU A 322 -28.82 27.32 6.29
CA GLU A 322 -28.67 28.67 5.74
C GLU A 322 -30.00 29.40 5.47
N ARG A 323 -31.15 28.75 5.66
CA ARG A 323 -32.45 29.45 5.69
C ARG A 323 -32.53 30.30 6.97
N LYS A 324 -32.42 31.63 6.78
CA LYS A 324 -32.64 32.68 7.79
C LYS A 324 -33.77 32.32 8.76
N PRO A 325 -33.60 32.49 10.09
CA PRO A 325 -34.72 32.42 11.00
C PRO A 325 -35.68 33.58 10.73
N GLU A 326 -36.97 33.28 10.58
CA GLU A 326 -38.04 34.29 10.54
C GLU A 326 -38.12 35.03 11.90
N PRO A 327 -38.54 36.32 11.90
CA PRO A 327 -38.63 37.09 13.13
C PRO A 327 -39.79 36.59 13.99
N LEU A 328 -39.51 36.38 15.28
CA LEU A 328 -40.52 36.01 16.28
C LEU A 328 -41.48 37.18 16.51
N THR A 329 -42.77 36.97 16.22
CA THR A 329 -43.87 37.82 16.72
C THR A 329 -44.59 37.11 17.85
N ASP A 330 -44.84 37.88 18.91
CA ASP A 330 -45.56 37.47 20.11
C ASP A 330 -46.97 36.93 19.80
N THR A 331 -47.30 35.77 20.36
CA THR A 331 -48.66 35.50 20.86
C THR A 331 -48.66 34.31 21.80
N GLU A 332 -48.95 34.59 23.07
CA GLU A 332 -49.44 33.59 24.02
C GLU A 332 -50.76 33.02 23.51
N GLN A 333 -50.85 31.69 23.38
CA GLN A 333 -52.12 31.00 23.61
C GLN A 333 -51.88 29.54 24.01
N VAL A 334 -52.34 29.24 25.23
CA VAL A 334 -52.35 27.95 25.89
C VAL A 334 -53.38 27.04 25.22
N ILE A 335 -52.94 25.91 24.66
CA ILE A 335 -53.80 24.73 24.46
C ILE A 335 -53.00 23.49 24.89
N GLN A 336 -53.48 22.86 25.96
CA GLN A 336 -52.99 21.57 26.46
C GLN A 336 -53.43 20.45 25.52
N THR A 337 -52.53 19.51 25.22
CA THR A 337 -52.85 18.13 24.88
C THR A 337 -51.73 17.22 25.42
N PRO A 338 -52.03 16.00 25.89
CA PRO A 338 -51.15 15.24 26.76
C PRO A 338 -49.98 14.65 25.98
N ILE A 339 -48.75 14.93 26.42
CA ILE A 339 -47.54 14.29 25.91
C ILE A 339 -47.33 13.01 26.70
N GLU A 340 -47.42 11.87 26.02
CA GLU A 340 -46.88 10.60 26.48
C GLU A 340 -45.40 10.78 26.79
N THR A 341 -45.02 10.52 28.03
CA THR A 341 -43.65 10.46 28.50
C THR A 341 -42.93 9.27 27.86
N THR A 342 -42.38 9.46 26.67
CA THR A 342 -41.24 8.67 26.22
C THR A 342 -39.98 9.31 26.81
N THR A 343 -39.39 8.60 27.76
CA THR A 343 -38.12 8.88 28.41
C THR A 343 -37.04 9.30 27.41
N ALA A 344 -36.39 10.44 27.69
CA ALA A 344 -35.12 10.80 27.08
C ALA A 344 -34.11 9.64 27.26
N PRO A 345 -33.19 9.41 26.31
CA PRO A 345 -32.08 8.49 26.55
C PRO A 345 -31.30 9.01 27.75
N GLU A 346 -31.09 8.16 28.75
CA GLU A 346 -30.20 8.43 29.87
C GLU A 346 -28.84 8.88 29.31
N GLU A 347 -28.33 10.03 29.76
CA GLU A 347 -26.93 10.40 29.59
C GLU A 347 -26.09 9.31 30.27
N GLU A 348 -25.51 8.43 29.46
CA GLU A 348 -24.58 7.40 29.90
C GLU A 348 -23.39 8.12 30.56
N LYS A 349 -23.37 8.09 31.88
CA LYS A 349 -22.35 8.72 32.71
C LYS A 349 -21.03 8.01 32.43
N ILE A 350 -20.19 8.60 31.59
CA ILE A 350 -18.89 8.03 31.20
C ILE A 350 -18.07 7.77 32.47
N ASP A 351 -17.86 6.49 32.80
CA ASP A 351 -17.04 6.08 33.94
C ASP A 351 -15.56 6.16 33.56
N ILE A 352 -14.95 7.30 33.87
CA ILE A 352 -13.54 7.59 33.62
C ILE A 352 -12.63 6.56 34.29
N GLN A 353 -13.00 6.03 35.47
CA GLN A 353 -12.16 5.05 36.17
C GLN A 353 -12.18 3.71 35.43
N SER A 354 -13.36 3.26 34.99
CA SER A 354 -13.48 2.05 34.16
C SER A 354 -12.68 2.17 32.85
N MET A 355 -12.68 3.35 32.22
CA MET A 355 -11.88 3.59 31.01
C MET A 355 -10.37 3.55 31.29
N LYS A 356 -9.90 4.07 32.43
CA LYS A 356 -8.50 3.98 32.86
C LYS A 356 -8.07 2.54 33.10
N ASP A 357 -8.88 1.77 33.82
CA ASP A 357 -8.57 0.37 34.11
C ASP A 357 -8.50 -0.45 32.82
N LYS A 358 -9.44 -0.20 31.89
CA LYS A 358 -9.47 -0.85 30.57
C LYS A 358 -8.27 -0.46 29.70
N SER A 359 -7.85 0.80 29.68
CA SER A 359 -6.73 1.25 28.85
C SER A 359 -5.40 0.60 29.29
N VAL A 360 -5.17 0.51 30.60
CA VAL A 360 -4.01 -0.19 31.18
C VAL A 360 -4.08 -1.70 30.91
N GLN A 361 -5.26 -2.31 31.00
CA GLN A 361 -5.45 -3.72 30.68
C GLN A 361 -5.15 -4.04 29.21
N GLU A 362 -5.66 -3.22 28.29
CA GLU A 362 -5.38 -3.34 26.84
C GLU A 362 -3.88 -3.20 26.55
N PHE A 363 -3.23 -2.21 27.20
CA PHE A 363 -1.79 -1.98 27.07
C PHE A 363 -0.98 -3.19 27.55
N SER A 364 -1.29 -3.69 28.75
CA SER A 364 -0.62 -4.87 29.34
C SER A 364 -0.87 -6.16 28.56
N SER A 365 -1.96 -6.21 27.80
CA SER A 365 -2.28 -7.33 26.90
C SER A 365 -1.62 -7.22 25.52
N GLY A 366 -0.77 -6.22 25.29
CA GLY A 366 -0.10 -5.95 24.00
C GLY A 366 -1.02 -5.34 22.93
N ARG A 367 -2.25 -4.93 23.28
CA ARG A 367 -3.20 -4.30 22.35
C ARG A 367 -3.02 -2.79 22.31
N PHE A 368 -1.84 -2.35 21.87
CA PHE A 368 -1.39 -0.96 21.96
C PHE A 368 -2.26 0.04 21.20
N GLU A 369 -2.84 -0.31 20.05
CA GLU A 369 -3.76 0.58 19.31
C GLU A 369 -5.08 0.81 20.05
N SER A 370 -5.61 -0.23 20.69
CA SER A 370 -6.81 -0.11 21.53
C SER A 370 -6.52 0.71 22.77
N ALA A 371 -5.38 0.48 23.40
CA ALA A 371 -4.92 1.29 24.53
C ALA A 371 -4.73 2.77 24.14
N LEU A 372 -4.07 3.05 23.01
CA LEU A 372 -3.85 4.42 22.52
C LEU A 372 -5.17 5.16 22.29
N ARG A 373 -6.16 4.51 21.67
CA ARG A 373 -7.49 5.12 21.47
C ARG A 373 -8.13 5.50 22.80
N LEU A 374 -8.09 4.60 23.78
CA LEU A 374 -8.62 4.87 25.11
C LEU A 374 -7.84 5.98 25.84
N PHE A 375 -6.51 6.04 25.68
CA PHE A 375 -5.70 7.11 26.27
C PHE A 375 -5.99 8.48 25.64
N ILE A 376 -6.17 8.57 24.32
CA ILE A 376 -6.54 9.83 23.65
C ILE A 376 -7.94 10.27 24.10
N GLU A 377 -8.90 9.34 24.20
CA GLU A 377 -10.24 9.64 24.71
C GLU A 377 -10.19 10.13 26.17
N LEU A 378 -9.41 9.46 27.02
CA LEU A 378 -9.13 9.92 28.38
C LEU A 378 -8.47 11.30 28.41
N GLU A 379 -7.52 11.61 27.52
CA GLU A 379 -6.88 12.92 27.47
C GLU A 379 -7.90 14.03 27.19
N THR A 380 -8.91 13.78 26.35
CA THR A 380 -10.00 14.74 26.10
C THR A 380 -10.92 14.95 27.31
N LEU A 381 -11.10 13.93 28.14
CA LEU A 381 -12.00 13.95 29.29
C LEU A 381 -11.31 14.45 30.57
N THR A 382 -9.99 14.21 30.69
CA THR A 382 -9.15 14.60 31.83
C THR A 382 -7.89 15.32 31.34
N PRO A 383 -8.00 16.55 30.79
CA PRO A 383 -6.87 17.27 30.20
C PRO A 383 -5.79 17.70 31.21
N THR A 384 -6.06 17.55 32.52
CA THR A 384 -5.11 17.84 33.61
C THR A 384 -4.31 16.61 34.05
N ASP A 385 -4.61 15.42 33.54
CA ASP A 385 -3.91 14.18 33.87
C ASP A 385 -2.74 13.97 32.90
N TYR A 386 -1.56 14.46 33.30
CA TYR A 386 -0.39 14.47 32.44
C TYR A 386 0.30 13.10 32.33
N ASP A 387 -0.01 12.15 33.22
CA ASP A 387 0.49 10.76 33.13
C ASP A 387 -0.03 10.05 31.88
N LEU A 388 -1.16 10.52 31.32
CA LEU A 388 -1.66 10.06 30.02
C LEU A 388 -0.67 10.34 28.89
N LYS A 389 0.11 11.42 28.94
CA LYS A 389 1.10 11.72 27.88
C LYS A 389 2.23 10.70 27.87
N TYR A 390 2.69 10.25 29.03
CA TYR A 390 3.67 9.16 29.15
C TYR A 390 3.11 7.85 28.59
N ASN A 391 1.87 7.52 28.93
CA ASN A 391 1.20 6.31 28.45
C ASN A 391 0.95 6.34 26.92
N ILE A 392 0.55 7.49 26.38
CA ILE A 392 0.41 7.72 24.94
C ILE A 392 1.78 7.58 24.25
N ALA A 393 2.83 8.21 24.78
CA ALA A 393 4.18 8.11 24.24
C ALA A 393 4.69 6.67 24.24
N THR A 394 4.45 5.93 25.31
CA THR A 394 4.85 4.52 25.45
C THR A 394 4.02 3.61 24.54
N ALA A 395 2.74 3.92 24.30
CA ALA A 395 1.93 3.22 23.31
C ALA A 395 2.46 3.46 21.89
N TYR A 396 2.79 4.70 21.53
CA TYR A 396 3.45 5.00 20.25
C TYR A 396 4.80 4.28 20.11
N TYR A 397 5.64 4.30 21.16
CA TYR A 397 6.93 3.61 21.18
C TYR A 397 6.78 2.09 20.99
N SER A 398 5.82 1.47 21.68
CA SER A 398 5.53 0.03 21.59
C SER A 398 5.02 -0.37 20.20
N MET A 399 4.41 0.57 19.48
CA MET A 399 3.98 0.42 18.08
C MET A 399 5.05 0.88 17.06
N LYS A 400 6.24 1.27 17.52
CA LYS A 400 7.37 1.76 16.69
C LYS A 400 7.10 3.09 15.96
N HIS A 401 6.12 3.86 16.43
CA HIS A 401 5.86 5.24 15.99
C HIS A 401 6.80 6.19 16.73
N TYR A 402 8.09 6.15 16.38
CA TYR A 402 9.14 6.80 17.17
C TYR A 402 9.10 8.33 17.12
N GLU A 403 8.60 8.94 16.03
CA GLU A 403 8.49 10.41 15.95
C GLU A 403 7.35 10.92 16.84
N GLU A 404 6.20 10.25 16.82
CA GLU A 404 5.07 10.54 17.71
C GLU A 404 5.43 10.26 19.17
N ALA A 405 6.11 9.13 19.45
CA ALA A 405 6.62 8.83 20.77
C ALA A 405 7.59 9.90 21.27
N LEU A 406 8.55 10.32 20.44
CA LEU A 406 9.49 11.39 20.75
C LEU A 406 8.77 12.72 21.08
N ASN A 407 7.76 13.08 20.28
CA ASN A 407 6.98 14.29 20.50
C ASN A 407 6.20 14.24 21.82
N GLU A 408 5.53 13.13 22.12
CA GLU A 408 4.73 12.99 23.35
C GLU A 408 5.61 12.82 24.59
N TYR A 409 6.74 12.10 24.53
CA TYR A 409 7.75 12.10 25.59
C TYR A 409 8.31 13.51 25.81
N GLY A 410 8.52 14.28 24.74
CA GLY A 410 8.93 15.68 24.83
C GLY A 410 7.94 16.52 25.64
N LYS A 411 6.65 16.47 25.28
CA LYS A 411 5.58 17.18 26.00
C LYS A 411 5.42 16.72 27.45
N TYR A 412 5.59 15.42 27.72
CA TYR A 412 5.57 14.89 29.08
C TYR A 412 6.74 15.43 29.92
N LEU A 413 7.95 15.42 29.35
CA LEU A 413 9.17 15.89 30.02
C LEU A 413 9.21 17.42 30.24
N GLU A 414 8.44 18.20 29.48
CA GLU A 414 8.23 19.64 29.79
C GLU A 414 7.51 19.83 31.13
N LEU A 415 6.71 18.84 31.55
CA LEU A 415 5.93 18.87 32.79
C LEU A 415 6.63 18.11 33.92
N VAL A 416 7.27 16.98 33.60
CA VAL A 416 7.97 16.11 34.55
C VAL A 416 9.43 15.92 34.10
N PRO A 417 10.29 16.94 34.25
CA PRO A 417 11.66 16.89 33.75
C PRO A 417 12.58 15.94 34.53
N SER A 418 12.13 15.44 35.69
CA SER A 418 12.86 14.58 36.62
C SER A 418 12.55 13.09 36.46
N ASP A 419 11.84 12.68 35.42
CA ASP A 419 11.55 11.26 35.15
C ASP A 419 12.65 10.65 34.28
N ASP A 420 13.47 9.77 34.86
CA ASP A 420 14.57 9.12 34.15
C ASP A 420 14.09 8.07 33.12
N GLU A 421 12.96 7.41 33.34
CA GLU A 421 12.39 6.46 32.38
C GLU A 421 11.90 7.18 31.12
N ALA A 422 11.24 8.32 31.27
CA ALA A 422 10.80 9.14 30.13
C ALA A 422 12.00 9.66 29.32
N TRP A 423 13.09 10.07 29.97
CA TRP A 423 14.35 10.43 29.27
C TRP A 423 15.00 9.22 28.58
N LEU A 424 14.93 8.03 29.19
CA LEU A 424 15.42 6.78 28.61
C LEU A 424 14.68 6.42 27.31
N TYR A 425 13.35 6.39 27.35
CA TYR A 425 12.52 6.03 26.19
C TYR A 425 12.50 7.13 25.11
N LYS A 426 12.65 8.40 25.49
CA LYS A 426 12.95 9.47 24.54
C LYS A 426 14.26 9.21 23.80
N GLY A 427 15.31 8.83 24.53
CA GLY A 427 16.60 8.49 23.92
C GLY A 427 16.52 7.26 23.01
N TYR A 428 15.75 6.23 23.37
CA TYR A 428 15.50 5.10 22.48
C TYR A 428 14.73 5.50 21.22
N SER A 429 13.72 6.36 21.34
CA SER A 429 12.98 6.90 20.20
C SER A 429 13.92 7.67 19.26
N GLU A 430 14.78 8.54 19.79
CA GLU A 430 15.79 9.27 19.02
C GLU A 430 16.81 8.34 18.34
N TYR A 431 17.25 7.29 19.03
CA TYR A 431 18.16 6.29 18.47
C TYR A 431 17.54 5.56 17.28
N HIS A 432 16.28 5.11 17.40
CA HIS A 432 15.56 4.48 16.29
C HIS A 432 15.29 5.42 15.10
N LEU A 433 15.27 6.74 15.35
CA LEU A 433 15.22 7.79 14.33
C LEU A 433 16.59 8.19 13.78
N ASN A 434 17.66 7.47 14.12
CA ASN A 434 19.05 7.74 13.73
C ASN A 434 19.57 9.12 14.22
N ARG A 435 18.97 9.68 15.28
CA ARG A 435 19.40 10.93 15.93
C ARG A 435 20.36 10.64 17.08
N ILE A 436 21.49 10.01 16.75
CA ILE A 436 22.42 9.40 17.72
C ILE A 436 22.93 10.39 18.78
N ASN A 437 23.25 11.63 18.39
CA ASN A 437 23.72 12.65 19.34
C ASN A 437 22.64 13.08 20.33
N SER A 438 21.39 13.20 19.87
CA SER A 438 20.25 13.49 20.74
C SER A 438 19.96 12.33 21.68
N ALA A 439 19.98 11.10 21.18
CA ALA A 439 19.81 9.90 22.00
C ALA A 439 20.85 9.82 23.14
N LYS A 440 22.13 10.03 22.81
CA LYS A 440 23.21 10.10 23.81
C LYS A 440 22.99 11.22 24.83
N HIS A 441 22.44 12.37 24.43
CA HIS A 441 22.08 13.43 25.35
C HIS A 441 20.96 13.01 26.29
N SER A 442 19.86 12.46 25.76
CA SER A 442 18.70 12.00 26.52
C SER A 442 19.06 10.90 27.54
N TRP A 443 19.88 9.91 27.15
CA TRP A 443 20.33 8.87 28.08
C TRP A 443 21.29 9.39 29.16
N ARG A 444 22.12 10.41 28.86
CA ARG A 444 22.93 11.06 29.89
C ARG A 444 22.06 11.80 30.90
N ARG A 445 21.01 12.49 30.44
CA ARG A 445 20.03 13.13 31.32
C ARG A 445 19.32 12.11 32.21
N ALA A 446 18.94 10.95 31.68
CA ALA A 446 18.40 9.85 32.49
C ALA A 446 19.39 9.42 33.60
N LEU A 447 20.67 9.26 33.29
CA LEU A 447 21.70 8.91 34.28
C LEU A 447 22.04 10.02 35.28
N GLU A 448 21.88 11.29 34.89
CA GLU A 448 22.04 12.42 35.82
C GLU A 448 20.92 12.46 36.87
N ILE A 449 19.71 12.04 36.48
CA ILE A 449 18.54 11.93 37.37
C ILE A 449 18.64 10.66 38.23
N ASN A 450 18.93 9.52 37.60
CA ASN A 450 19.07 8.23 38.24
C ASN A 450 20.39 7.55 37.81
N PRO A 451 21.47 7.72 38.59
CA PRO A 451 22.77 7.13 38.29
C PRO A 451 22.77 5.60 38.19
N ASP A 452 21.78 4.94 38.79
CA ASP A 452 21.63 3.49 38.84
C ASP A 452 20.76 2.92 37.71
N ASN A 453 20.29 3.75 36.77
CA ASN A 453 19.52 3.29 35.62
C ASN A 453 20.41 2.48 34.65
N GLU A 454 20.42 1.16 34.84
CA GLU A 454 21.26 0.21 34.09
C GLU A 454 20.96 0.22 32.58
N TYR A 455 19.71 0.47 32.19
CA TYR A 455 19.29 0.52 30.80
C TYR A 455 19.86 1.74 30.08
N ALA A 456 19.81 2.93 30.70
CA ALA A 456 20.44 4.14 30.16
C ALA A 456 21.95 3.99 30.03
N ARG A 457 22.59 3.33 31.02
CA ARG A 457 24.03 3.01 31.00
C ARG A 457 24.40 2.06 29.86
N ALA A 458 23.62 0.98 29.68
CA ALA A 458 23.82 0.02 28.60
C ALA A 458 23.65 0.66 27.22
N ALA A 459 22.60 1.47 27.03
CA ALA A 459 22.32 2.17 25.78
C ALA A 459 23.44 3.15 25.39
N LEU A 460 23.98 3.89 26.36
CA LEU A 460 25.14 4.76 26.14
C LEU A 460 26.40 3.98 25.77
N SER A 461 26.69 2.87 26.48
CA SER A 461 27.87 2.06 26.22
C SER A 461 27.85 1.42 24.82
N GLN A 462 26.69 0.96 24.35
CA GLN A 462 26.55 0.35 23.03
C GLN A 462 26.80 1.38 21.91
N THR A 463 26.32 2.62 22.08
CA THR A 463 26.44 3.67 21.06
C THR A 463 27.79 4.40 21.05
N THR A 464 28.65 4.19 22.03
CA THR A 464 30.04 4.69 22.04
C THR A 464 31.06 3.75 21.39
N ASN A 465 30.67 2.50 21.13
CA ASN A 465 31.53 1.48 20.51
C ASN A 465 31.31 1.30 19.00
N GLU A 466 30.39 2.08 18.42
CA GLU A 466 30.21 2.30 16.97
C GLU A 466 30.92 3.60 16.56
#